data_AF-A0A2S9WZB7-F1
#
_entry.id   AF-A0A2S9WZB7-F1
#
_cell.length_a   1.000
_cell.length_b   1.000
_cell.length_c   1.000
_cell.angle_alpha   90.00
_cell.angle_beta   90.00
_cell.angle_gamma   90.00
#
_symmetry.space_group_name_H-M   'P 1'
#
loop_
_entity.id
_entity.type
_entity.pdbx_description
1 polymer ?
#
loop_
_entity_poly.entity_id
_entity_poly.type
_entity_poly.pdbx_seq_one_letter_code
_entity_poly.pdbx_strand_id
1 'polypeptide(L)'
;MNRFGRARHQQGQATVWILATLALAVMAFLSGEVDRIVDAKRQARPALQAKYLQDSGTAIADWYQRDIATLDADGAPTLTEADVLAGAGLTPRHGLRLAISQPITQGNLRWHSIALWIPPEANDATTFDAATGRLTPDPRALSYVVSGQALQQAAWQRTTEAVANLVSALNAYAQQRGRALGGDVTRNPFRALDCSQVEAGELPCLNDYVPAPTIAATLGLNPGQLVDAWNRPLLVSGGTDANKTAAPYSMAVKATTPWGASLVSVALQSLH
;
A
#
# COMPACT_ATOMS: atom_id res chain seq x y z
N MET A 1 -76.95 -67.70 -12.10
CA MET A 1 -77.02 -66.42 -12.85
C MET A 1 -76.54 -65.26 -11.96
N ASN A 2 -75.30 -64.85 -12.22
CA ASN A 2 -74.64 -63.55 -12.04
C ASN A 2 -74.98 -62.64 -10.84
N ARG A 3 -74.15 -62.70 -9.79
CA ARG A 3 -73.88 -61.61 -8.84
C ARG A 3 -72.37 -61.37 -8.69
N PHE A 4 -71.73 -60.76 -9.69
CA PHE A 4 -70.40 -60.17 -9.55
C PHE A 4 -70.31 -58.94 -10.46
N GLY A 5 -70.45 -57.74 -9.90
CA GLY A 5 -70.44 -56.52 -10.74
C GLY A 5 -70.48 -55.17 -10.03
N ARG A 6 -70.14 -55.07 -8.74
CA ARG A 6 -70.14 -53.78 -8.02
C ARG A 6 -68.92 -53.50 -7.12
N ALA A 7 -67.83 -54.26 -7.23
CA ALA A 7 -66.61 -53.99 -6.45
C ALA A 7 -65.51 -53.24 -7.23
N ARG A 8 -65.62 -53.12 -8.56
CA ARG A 8 -64.56 -52.52 -9.40
C ARG A 8 -64.57 -50.98 -9.46
N HIS A 9 -65.65 -50.32 -9.05
CA HIS A 9 -65.77 -48.86 -9.20
C HIS A 9 -65.29 -48.03 -7.99
N GLN A 10 -65.15 -48.65 -6.81
CA GLN A 10 -64.68 -47.96 -5.59
C GLN A 10 -63.15 -48.02 -5.39
N GLN A 11 -62.45 -49.00 -5.98
CA GLN A 11 -60.99 -49.08 -5.89
C GLN A 11 -60.26 -48.04 -6.75
N GLY A 12 -60.89 -47.52 -7.80
CA GLY A 12 -60.31 -46.47 -8.65
C GLY A 12 -60.18 -45.11 -7.97
N GLN A 13 -61.15 -44.74 -7.10
CA GLN A 13 -61.16 -43.43 -6.46
C GLN A 13 -60.16 -43.32 -5.30
N ALA A 14 -59.99 -44.38 -4.50
CA ALA A 14 -59.03 -44.38 -3.40
C ALA A 14 -57.58 -44.19 -3.88
N THR A 15 -57.23 -44.81 -5.01
CA THR A 15 -55.89 -44.71 -5.61
C THR A 15 -55.60 -43.31 -6.12
N VAL A 16 -56.61 -42.63 -6.70
CA VAL A 16 -56.49 -41.23 -7.14
C VAL A 16 -56.30 -40.28 -5.96
N TRP A 17 -57.02 -40.48 -4.86
CA TRP A 17 -56.86 -39.67 -3.65
C TRP A 17 -55.49 -39.85 -2.99
N ILE A 18 -54.96 -41.08 -2.93
CA ILE A 18 -53.63 -41.35 -2.38
C ILE A 18 -52.53 -40.71 -3.25
N LEU A 19 -52.65 -40.80 -4.58
CA LEU A 19 -51.69 -40.14 -5.48
C LEU A 19 -51.77 -38.62 -5.40
N ALA A 20 -52.98 -38.06 -5.25
CA ALA A 20 -53.16 -36.62 -5.08
C ALA A 20 -52.57 -36.11 -3.76
N THR A 21 -52.77 -36.82 -2.64
CA THR A 21 -52.19 -36.44 -1.34
C THR A 21 -50.67 -36.62 -1.33
N LEU A 22 -50.14 -37.65 -1.98
CA LEU A 22 -48.70 -37.84 -2.12
C LEU A 22 -48.08 -36.74 -2.98
N ALA A 23 -48.71 -36.36 -4.11
CA ALA A 23 -48.26 -35.26 -4.95
C ALA A 23 -48.29 -33.91 -4.21
N LEU A 24 -49.32 -33.65 -3.41
CA LEU A 24 -49.41 -32.47 -2.53
C LEU A 24 -48.33 -32.47 -1.45
N ALA A 25 -48.07 -33.62 -0.82
CA ALA A 25 -47.03 -33.74 0.21
C ALA A 25 -45.63 -33.53 -0.38
N VAL A 26 -45.35 -34.05 -1.57
CA VAL A 26 -44.08 -33.84 -2.29
C VAL A 26 -43.93 -32.37 -2.70
N MET A 27 -44.98 -31.73 -3.21
CA MET A 27 -44.95 -30.30 -3.54
C MET A 27 -44.71 -29.41 -2.30
N ALA A 28 -45.37 -29.72 -1.17
CA ALA A 28 -45.18 -28.98 0.08
C ALA A 28 -43.76 -29.15 0.67
N PHE A 29 -43.16 -30.35 0.53
CA PHE A 29 -41.79 -30.61 0.97
C PHE A 29 -40.77 -29.88 0.08
N LEU A 30 -40.97 -29.88 -1.24
CA LEU A 30 -40.12 -29.16 -2.20
C LEU A 30 -40.21 -27.64 -2.02
N SER A 31 -41.39 -27.08 -1.71
CA SER A 31 -41.50 -25.64 -1.41
C SER A 31 -40.77 -25.24 -0.13
N GLY A 32 -40.86 -26.06 0.94
CA GLY A 32 -40.21 -25.76 2.21
C GLY A 32 -38.67 -25.78 2.15
N GLU A 33 -38.08 -26.66 1.35
CA GLU A 33 -36.62 -26.70 1.15
C GLU A 33 -36.12 -25.55 0.26
N VAL A 34 -36.91 -25.14 -0.74
CA VAL A 34 -36.57 -23.96 -1.56
C VAL A 34 -36.58 -22.69 -0.71
N ASP A 35 -37.57 -22.51 0.16
CA ASP A 35 -37.64 -21.34 1.06
C ASP A 35 -36.46 -21.29 2.03
N ARG A 36 -36.05 -22.43 2.60
CA ARG A 36 -34.86 -22.51 3.47
C ARG A 36 -33.57 -22.17 2.74
N ILE A 37 -33.39 -22.64 1.50
CA ILE A 37 -32.20 -22.32 0.69
C ILE A 37 -32.20 -20.84 0.31
N VAL A 38 -33.37 -20.26 0.01
CA VAL A 38 -33.51 -18.84 -0.30
C VAL A 38 -33.24 -17.98 0.93
N ASP A 39 -33.74 -18.36 2.11
CA ASP A 39 -33.51 -17.64 3.36
C ASP A 39 -32.05 -17.73 3.81
N ALA A 40 -31.42 -18.91 3.71
CA ALA A 40 -30.00 -19.08 3.98
C ALA A 40 -29.15 -18.20 3.04
N LYS A 41 -29.50 -18.12 1.75
CA LYS A 41 -28.82 -17.23 0.79
C LYS A 41 -29.07 -15.75 1.09
N ARG A 42 -30.26 -15.37 1.53
CA ARG A 42 -30.59 -13.99 1.93
C ARG A 42 -29.79 -13.56 3.16
N GLN A 43 -29.67 -14.42 4.16
CA GLN A 43 -28.87 -14.15 5.37
C GLN A 43 -27.37 -14.14 5.09
N ALA A 44 -26.87 -14.94 4.15
CA ALA A 44 -25.45 -14.98 3.80
C ALA A 44 -24.99 -13.76 2.97
N ARG A 45 -25.90 -13.10 2.24
CA ARG A 45 -25.55 -12.02 1.29
C ARG A 45 -24.81 -10.83 1.94
N PRO A 46 -25.26 -10.27 3.09
CA PRO A 46 -24.53 -9.18 3.74
C PRO A 46 -23.12 -9.57 4.17
N ALA A 47 -22.94 -10.80 4.68
CA ALA A 47 -21.62 -11.31 5.07
C ALA A 47 -20.68 -11.46 3.86
N LEU A 48 -21.19 -11.96 2.73
CA LEU A 48 -20.43 -12.05 1.48
C LEU A 48 -20.06 -10.67 0.93
N GLN A 49 -20.97 -9.69 0.99
CA GLN A 49 -20.70 -8.31 0.56
C GLN A 49 -19.66 -7.64 1.46
N ALA A 50 -19.76 -7.79 2.78
CA ALA A 50 -18.80 -7.26 3.73
C ALA A 50 -17.41 -7.87 3.51
N LYS A 51 -17.33 -9.20 3.35
CA LYS A 51 -16.08 -9.89 3.03
C LYS A 51 -15.48 -9.39 1.71
N TYR A 52 -16.29 -9.32 0.65
CA TYR A 52 -15.83 -8.82 -0.64
C TYR A 52 -15.29 -7.38 -0.56
N LEU A 53 -15.97 -6.51 0.19
CA LEU A 53 -15.54 -5.13 0.39
C LEU A 53 -14.21 -5.04 1.15
N GLN A 54 -14.05 -5.83 2.21
CA GLN A 54 -12.80 -5.92 2.97
C GLN A 54 -11.66 -6.44 2.11
N ASP A 55 -11.87 -7.56 1.40
CA ASP A 55 -10.87 -8.16 0.51
C ASP A 55 -10.47 -7.16 -0.61
N SER A 56 -11.43 -6.39 -1.13
CA SER A 56 -11.18 -5.31 -2.10
C SER A 56 -10.35 -4.17 -1.51
N GLY A 57 -10.67 -3.75 -0.28
CA GLY A 57 -9.90 -2.73 0.44
C GLY A 57 -8.45 -3.16 0.68
N THR A 58 -8.22 -4.41 1.09
CA THR A 58 -6.87 -4.97 1.23
C THR A 58 -6.13 -5.02 -0.10
N ALA A 59 -6.76 -5.50 -1.17
CA ALA A 59 -6.13 -5.55 -2.49
C ALA A 59 -5.69 -4.17 -3.00
N ILE A 60 -6.50 -3.13 -2.76
CA ILE A 60 -6.14 -1.74 -3.10
C ILE A 60 -5.00 -1.23 -2.22
N ALA A 61 -5.01 -1.52 -0.92
CA ALA A 61 -3.91 -1.13 -0.04
C ALA A 61 -2.58 -1.78 -0.46
N ASP A 62 -2.60 -3.06 -0.81
CA ASP A 62 -1.42 -3.79 -1.30
C ASP A 62 -0.93 -3.24 -2.63
N TRP A 63 -1.85 -2.91 -3.56
CA TRP A 63 -1.50 -2.26 -4.82
C TRP A 63 -0.89 -0.88 -4.59
N TYR A 64 -1.52 -0.04 -3.76
CA TYR A 64 -1.00 1.27 -3.40
C TYR A 64 0.41 1.16 -2.83
N GLN A 65 0.64 0.20 -1.93
CA GLN A 65 1.95 -0.02 -1.32
C GLN A 65 3.03 -0.44 -2.33
N ARG A 66 2.67 -1.20 -3.37
CA ARG A 66 3.60 -1.57 -4.46
C ARG A 66 3.97 -0.36 -5.33
N ASP A 67 2.99 0.48 -5.63
CA ASP A 67 3.14 1.61 -6.57
C ASP A 67 3.30 2.96 -5.83
N ILE A 68 3.66 2.91 -4.55
CA ILE A 68 3.75 4.07 -3.64
C ILE A 68 4.71 5.16 -4.13
N ALA A 69 5.68 4.78 -4.97
CA ALA A 69 6.67 5.68 -5.57
C ALA A 69 6.10 6.52 -6.73
N THR A 70 5.03 6.07 -7.37
CA THR A 70 4.50 6.69 -8.60
C THR A 70 3.13 7.31 -8.42
N LEU A 71 2.28 6.74 -7.55
CA LEU A 71 0.91 7.22 -7.37
C LEU A 71 0.83 8.65 -6.83
N ASP A 72 1.70 8.98 -5.87
CA ASP A 72 1.73 10.28 -5.20
C ASP A 72 2.86 11.20 -5.71
N ALA A 73 3.50 10.83 -6.82
CA ALA A 73 4.60 11.61 -7.38
C ALA A 73 4.11 12.98 -7.87
N ASP A 74 4.99 13.99 -7.84
CA ASP A 74 4.62 15.27 -8.43
C ASP A 74 4.49 15.14 -9.96
N GLY A 75 3.44 15.73 -10.52
CA GLY A 75 3.09 15.54 -11.93
C GLY A 75 2.55 14.14 -12.29
N ALA A 76 2.24 13.29 -11.30
CA ALA A 76 1.54 12.04 -11.55
C ALA A 76 0.20 12.29 -12.26
N PRO A 77 -0.23 11.40 -13.18
CA PRO A 77 -1.52 11.52 -13.83
C PRO A 77 -2.65 11.43 -12.79
N THR A 78 -3.77 12.11 -13.06
CA THR A 78 -4.96 12.01 -12.21
C THR A 78 -5.41 10.56 -12.13
N LEU A 79 -5.40 10.00 -10.92
CA LEU A 79 -5.80 8.63 -10.69
C LEU A 79 -7.30 8.44 -10.94
N THR A 80 -7.66 7.46 -11.77
CA THR A 80 -9.06 7.16 -12.08
C THR A 80 -9.54 5.87 -11.40
N GLU A 81 -10.86 5.69 -11.32
CA GLU A 81 -11.45 4.44 -10.79
C GLU A 81 -10.98 3.21 -11.58
N ALA A 82 -10.83 3.35 -12.90
CA ALA A 82 -10.36 2.28 -13.76
C ALA A 82 -8.91 1.86 -13.42
N ASP A 83 -8.05 2.83 -13.13
CA ASP A 83 -6.65 2.57 -12.75
C ASP A 83 -6.58 1.81 -11.43
N VAL A 84 -7.38 2.21 -10.43
CA VAL A 84 -7.43 1.55 -9.12
C VAL A 84 -7.95 0.11 -9.25
N LEU A 85 -9.04 -0.09 -9.99
CA LEU A 85 -9.61 -1.42 -10.20
C LEU A 85 -8.65 -2.32 -10.97
N ALA A 86 -8.00 -1.82 -12.02
CA ALA A 86 -7.03 -2.57 -12.80
C ALA A 86 -5.77 -2.90 -11.99
N GLY A 87 -5.19 -1.92 -11.29
CA GLY A 87 -3.98 -2.08 -10.49
C GLY A 87 -4.17 -3.03 -9.29
N ALA A 88 -5.34 -3.00 -8.66
CA ALA A 88 -5.71 -3.91 -7.59
C ALA A 88 -6.22 -5.28 -8.08
N GLY A 89 -6.39 -5.48 -9.39
CA GLY A 89 -6.93 -6.73 -9.96
C GLY A 89 -8.38 -7.01 -9.58
N LEU A 90 -9.18 -5.96 -9.37
CA LEU A 90 -10.55 -6.05 -8.90
C LEU A 90 -11.56 -6.05 -10.06
N THR A 91 -12.52 -6.97 -9.99
CA THR A 91 -13.70 -6.95 -10.87
C THR A 91 -14.89 -6.47 -10.05
N PRO A 92 -15.51 -5.31 -10.37
CA PRO A 92 -16.64 -4.78 -9.61
C PRO A 92 -17.78 -5.80 -9.47
N ARG A 93 -18.20 -6.05 -8.24
CA ARG A 93 -19.34 -6.92 -7.89
C ARG A 93 -20.25 -6.22 -6.90
N HIS A 94 -21.47 -6.73 -6.78
CA HIS A 94 -22.46 -6.26 -5.79
C HIS A 94 -22.83 -4.77 -5.89
N GLY A 95 -22.55 -4.11 -7.01
CA GLY A 95 -22.77 -2.67 -7.16
C GLY A 95 -21.72 -1.81 -6.46
N LEU A 96 -20.51 -2.35 -6.23
CA LEU A 96 -19.37 -1.62 -5.67
C LEU A 96 -19.19 -0.26 -6.35
N ARG A 97 -19.12 0.78 -5.54
CA ARG A 97 -18.76 2.14 -5.91
C ARG A 97 -17.38 2.46 -5.36
N LEU A 98 -16.66 3.32 -6.06
CA LEU A 98 -15.32 3.76 -5.69
C LEU A 98 -15.24 5.27 -5.88
N ALA A 99 -14.51 5.95 -5.00
CA ALA A 99 -14.16 7.35 -5.17
C ALA A 99 -12.73 7.58 -4.69
N ILE A 100 -12.06 8.54 -5.32
CA ILE A 100 -10.64 8.83 -5.10
C ILE A 100 -10.51 10.30 -4.78
N SER A 101 -9.77 10.64 -3.73
CA SER A 101 -9.49 12.03 -3.41
C SER A 101 -8.56 12.66 -4.45
N GLN A 102 -8.54 13.97 -4.52
CA GLN A 102 -7.38 14.69 -5.02
C GLN A 102 -6.14 14.38 -4.14
N PRO A 103 -4.91 14.64 -4.61
CA PRO A 103 -3.74 14.47 -3.76
C PRO A 103 -3.84 15.37 -2.53
N ILE A 104 -3.80 14.76 -1.35
CA ILE A 104 -3.82 15.45 -0.05
C ILE A 104 -2.37 15.63 0.40
N THR A 105 -2.01 16.84 0.81
CA THR A 105 -0.67 17.14 1.33
C THR A 105 -0.76 17.61 2.78
N GLN A 106 0.02 17.01 3.66
CA GLN A 106 0.17 17.44 5.05
C GLN A 106 1.62 17.31 5.49
N GLY A 107 2.24 18.43 5.83
CA GLY A 107 3.68 18.47 6.12
C GLY A 107 4.48 17.99 4.91
N ASN A 108 5.36 17.00 5.13
CA ASN A 108 6.19 16.41 4.08
C ASN A 108 5.55 15.20 3.38
N LEU A 109 4.27 14.90 3.65
CA LEU A 109 3.59 13.73 3.10
C LEU A 109 2.55 14.15 2.07
N ARG A 110 2.46 13.38 0.98
CA ARG A 110 1.42 13.50 -0.05
C ARG A 110 0.80 12.12 -0.28
N TRP A 111 -0.53 12.05 -0.30
CA TRP A 111 -1.25 10.78 -0.47
C TRP A 111 -2.64 10.97 -1.10
N HIS A 112 -3.23 9.88 -1.59
CA HIS A 112 -4.64 9.77 -1.92
C HIS A 112 -5.41 8.96 -0.86
N SER A 113 -6.70 9.26 -0.70
CA SER A 113 -7.67 8.44 0.01
C SER A 113 -8.60 7.79 -1.02
N ILE A 114 -8.78 6.48 -0.93
CA ILE A 114 -9.65 5.71 -1.82
C ILE A 114 -10.79 5.15 -0.97
N ALA A 115 -12.01 5.61 -1.26
CA ALA A 115 -13.21 5.12 -0.62
C ALA A 115 -13.91 4.08 -1.49
N LEU A 116 -14.37 3.02 -0.84
CA LEU A 116 -15.17 1.96 -1.44
C LEU A 116 -16.46 1.81 -0.67
N TRP A 117 -17.57 1.60 -1.37
CA TRP A 117 -18.82 1.26 -0.70
C TRP A 117 -19.76 0.43 -1.58
N ILE A 118 -20.65 -0.31 -0.93
CA ILE A 118 -21.72 -1.05 -1.57
C ILE A 118 -23.04 -0.42 -1.12
N PRO A 119 -23.80 0.23 -2.03
CA PRO A 119 -25.05 0.87 -1.66
C PRO A 119 -26.11 -0.18 -1.31
N PRO A 120 -26.99 0.10 -0.33
CA PRO A 120 -28.04 -0.83 0.08
C PRO A 120 -29.16 -0.91 -0.96
N GLU A 121 -29.48 0.21 -1.61
CA GLU A 121 -30.61 0.41 -2.54
C GLU A 121 -30.26 1.48 -3.59
N ALA A 122 -31.19 1.76 -4.51
CA ALA A 122 -30.98 2.74 -5.59
C ALA A 122 -30.82 4.20 -5.09
N ASN A 123 -31.35 4.53 -3.90
CA ASN A 123 -31.28 5.86 -3.30
C ASN A 123 -30.13 5.92 -2.27
N ASP A 124 -28.90 5.80 -2.74
CA ASP A 124 -27.69 5.90 -1.91
C ASP A 124 -27.40 7.35 -1.52
N ALA A 125 -27.37 7.65 -0.22
CA ALA A 125 -27.00 8.97 0.31
C ALA A 125 -25.50 9.09 0.64
N THR A 126 -24.69 8.09 0.29
CA THR A 126 -23.23 8.12 0.50
C THR A 126 -22.62 9.28 -0.28
N THR A 127 -21.79 10.07 0.41
CA THR A 127 -21.05 11.19 -0.18
C THR A 127 -19.56 11.04 0.09
N PHE A 128 -18.75 11.48 -0.87
CA PHE A 128 -17.29 11.49 -0.74
C PHE A 128 -16.76 12.87 -1.10
N ASP A 129 -16.03 13.48 -0.17
CA ASP A 129 -15.37 14.75 -0.40
C ASP A 129 -13.97 14.48 -0.98
N ALA A 130 -13.81 14.77 -2.27
CA ALA A 130 -12.54 14.56 -2.95
C ALA A 130 -11.41 15.47 -2.46
N ALA A 131 -11.71 16.61 -1.82
CA ALA A 131 -10.66 17.51 -1.31
C ALA A 131 -10.07 17.02 0.02
N THR A 132 -10.89 16.44 0.89
CA THR A 132 -10.46 15.94 2.20
C THR A 132 -10.25 14.43 2.24
N GLY A 133 -10.72 13.69 1.22
CA GLY A 133 -10.70 12.24 1.17
C GLY A 133 -11.64 11.58 2.19
N ARG A 134 -12.62 12.34 2.69
CA ARG A 134 -13.56 11.88 3.72
C ARG A 134 -14.80 11.26 3.09
N LEU A 135 -15.08 10.02 3.45
CA LEU A 135 -16.33 9.33 3.13
C LEU A 135 -17.36 9.58 4.24
N THR A 136 -18.58 9.94 3.85
CA THR A 136 -19.76 9.96 4.72
C THR A 136 -20.75 8.93 4.17
N PRO A 137 -20.70 7.67 4.66
CA PRO A 137 -21.54 6.60 4.13
C PRO A 137 -23.00 6.75 4.56
N ASP A 138 -23.92 6.31 3.71
CA ASP A 138 -25.28 6.02 4.15
C ASP A 138 -25.26 5.03 5.33
N PRO A 139 -26.09 5.19 6.37
CA PRO A 139 -26.08 4.30 7.55
C PRO A 139 -26.27 2.81 7.24
N ARG A 140 -26.82 2.47 6.07
CA ARG A 140 -27.03 1.09 5.61
C ARG A 140 -26.02 0.65 4.56
N ALA A 141 -25.16 1.54 4.06
CA ALA A 141 -24.09 1.18 3.14
C ALA A 141 -22.95 0.46 3.87
N LEU A 142 -22.39 -0.55 3.22
CA LEU A 142 -21.11 -1.12 3.65
C LEU A 142 -20.01 -0.25 3.06
N SER A 143 -19.08 0.24 3.88
CA SER A 143 -18.00 1.13 3.42
C SER A 143 -16.63 0.72 3.92
N TYR A 144 -15.59 1.02 3.14
CA TYR A 144 -14.19 0.82 3.48
C TYR A 144 -13.35 1.97 2.90
N VAL A 145 -12.40 2.49 3.66
CA VAL A 145 -11.52 3.58 3.20
C VAL A 145 -10.08 3.14 3.30
N VAL A 146 -9.36 3.18 2.17
CA VAL A 146 -7.92 2.99 2.10
C VAL A 146 -7.28 4.37 2.12
N SER A 147 -6.67 4.72 3.25
CA SER A 147 -5.90 5.96 3.37
C SER A 147 -4.43 5.70 3.07
N GLY A 148 -3.89 6.34 2.02
CA GLY A 148 -2.46 6.32 1.72
C GLY A 148 -1.59 6.98 2.79
N GLN A 149 -2.18 7.75 3.71
CA GLN A 149 -1.44 8.49 4.75
C GLN A 149 -0.58 7.56 5.60
N ALA A 150 -1.15 6.46 6.11
CA ALA A 150 -0.43 5.52 6.97
C ALA A 150 0.69 4.81 6.21
N LEU A 151 0.46 4.46 4.94
CA LEU A 151 1.45 3.84 4.07
C LEU A 151 2.63 4.79 3.80
N GLN A 152 2.33 6.06 3.52
CA GLN A 152 3.35 7.09 3.31
C GLN A 152 4.10 7.44 4.61
N GLN A 153 3.44 7.42 5.77
CA GLN A 153 4.11 7.58 7.07
C GLN A 153 5.10 6.42 7.33
N ALA A 154 4.68 5.18 7.09
CA ALA A 154 5.56 4.02 7.23
C ALA A 154 6.73 4.06 6.23
N ALA A 155 6.50 4.53 5.00
CA ALA A 155 7.56 4.74 4.01
C ALA A 155 8.55 5.84 4.45
N TRP A 156 8.06 6.95 4.99
CA TRP A 156 8.89 8.01 5.54
C TRP A 156 9.76 7.53 6.71
N GLN A 157 9.20 6.74 7.63
CA GLN A 157 9.95 6.15 8.74
C GLN A 157 11.08 5.23 8.26
N ARG A 158 10.78 4.29 7.35
CA ARG A 158 11.81 3.42 6.74
C ARG A 158 12.92 4.21 6.04
N THR A 159 12.55 5.30 5.37
CA THR A 159 13.53 6.20 4.73
C THR A 159 14.40 6.91 5.75
N THR A 160 13.82 7.35 6.87
CA THR A 160 14.56 8.00 7.97
C THR A 160 15.57 7.03 8.60
N GLU A 161 15.17 5.77 8.81
CA GLU A 161 16.06 4.71 9.30
C GLU A 161 17.19 4.41 8.30
N ALA A 162 16.88 4.31 7.00
CA ALA A 162 17.88 4.10 5.96
C ALA A 162 18.92 5.24 5.92
N VAL A 163 18.48 6.49 6.01
CA VAL A 163 19.35 7.67 6.11
C VAL A 163 20.21 7.61 7.38
N ALA A 164 19.63 7.30 8.54
CA ALA A 164 20.36 7.20 9.80
C ALA A 164 21.43 6.09 9.77
N ASN A 165 21.12 4.94 9.17
CA ASN A 165 22.06 3.84 8.99
C ASN A 165 23.24 4.24 8.10
N LEU A 166 22.99 4.93 6.99
CA LEU A 166 24.06 5.43 6.11
C LEU A 166 24.92 6.49 6.80
N VAL A 167 24.31 7.43 7.54
CA VAL A 167 25.05 8.42 8.35
C VAL A 167 25.92 7.73 9.40
N SER A 168 25.42 6.70 10.08
CA SER A 168 26.19 5.91 11.03
C SER A 168 27.40 5.23 10.38
N ALA A 169 27.21 4.61 9.20
CA ALA A 169 28.29 3.99 8.45
C ALA A 169 29.35 5.02 8.00
N LEU A 170 28.93 6.20 7.56
CA LEU A 170 29.83 7.30 7.21
C LEU A 170 30.62 7.81 8.42
N ASN A 171 29.99 7.95 9.58
CA ASN A 171 30.68 8.33 10.83
C ASN A 171 31.73 7.27 11.23
N ALA A 172 31.38 5.99 11.15
CA ALA A 172 32.29 4.89 11.44
C ALA A 172 33.48 4.86 10.47
N TYR A 173 33.22 5.04 9.17
CA TYR A 173 34.25 5.18 8.14
C TYR A 173 35.17 6.37 8.44
N ALA A 174 34.61 7.54 8.79
CA ALA A 174 35.40 8.72 9.11
C ALA A 174 36.31 8.51 10.32
N GLN A 175 35.83 7.81 11.34
CA GLN A 175 36.63 7.45 12.51
C GLN A 175 37.78 6.49 12.15
N GLN A 176 37.50 5.48 11.32
CA GLN A 176 38.53 4.54 10.84
C GLN A 176 39.59 5.25 9.99
N ARG A 177 39.17 6.11 9.05
CA ARG A 177 40.07 6.90 8.21
C ARG A 177 40.91 7.85 9.04
N GLY A 178 40.31 8.53 10.03
CA GLY A 178 41.04 9.40 10.96
C GLY A 178 42.15 8.67 11.71
N ARG A 179 41.89 7.44 12.18
CA ARG A 179 42.93 6.60 12.82
C ARG A 179 44.02 6.17 11.83
N ALA A 180 43.65 5.79 10.61
CA ALA A 180 44.62 5.42 9.57
C ALA A 180 45.52 6.61 9.16
N LEU A 181 45.02 7.84 9.28
CA LEU A 181 45.75 9.08 9.04
C LEU A 181 46.51 9.59 10.28
N GLY A 182 46.68 8.75 11.31
CA GLY A 182 47.44 9.11 12.51
C GLY A 182 46.74 10.13 13.42
N GLY A 183 45.42 10.28 13.31
CA GLY A 183 44.65 11.25 14.10
C GLY A 183 44.71 12.68 13.59
N ASP A 184 45.18 12.90 12.35
CA ASP A 184 45.20 14.22 11.74
C ASP A 184 43.78 14.75 11.49
N VAL A 185 43.29 15.58 12.42
CA VAL A 185 41.96 16.21 12.36
C VAL A 185 41.84 17.22 11.22
N THR A 186 42.96 17.70 10.66
CA THR A 186 42.96 18.67 9.55
C THR A 186 42.72 18.02 8.19
N ARG A 187 42.76 16.68 8.12
CA ARG A 187 42.42 15.95 6.91
C ARG A 187 40.94 15.61 6.88
N ASN A 188 40.30 15.89 5.74
CA ASN A 188 38.91 15.54 5.53
C ASN A 188 38.79 14.04 5.25
N PRO A 189 38.17 13.25 6.15
CA PRO A 189 38.04 11.81 5.92
C PRO A 189 37.02 11.48 4.83
N PHE A 190 36.09 12.39 4.53
CA PHE A 190 34.99 12.19 3.58
C PHE A 190 35.36 12.52 2.13
N ARG A 191 36.62 12.90 1.86
CA ARG A 191 37.08 13.29 0.52
C ARG A 191 38.51 12.80 0.31
N ALA A 192 38.79 12.34 -0.91
CA ALA A 192 40.14 12.06 -1.36
C ALA A 192 41.02 13.32 -1.27
N LEU A 193 42.31 13.13 -0.97
CA LEU A 193 43.27 14.22 -0.94
C LEU A 193 43.51 14.77 -2.35
N ASP A 194 43.65 13.87 -3.33
CA ASP A 194 43.71 14.18 -4.75
C ASP A 194 42.42 13.71 -5.44
N CYS A 195 41.55 14.67 -5.77
CA CYS A 195 40.29 14.37 -6.46
C CYS A 195 40.46 13.78 -7.87
N SER A 196 41.66 13.86 -8.46
CA SER A 196 41.99 13.27 -9.76
C SER A 196 42.55 11.85 -9.67
N GLN A 197 43.06 11.45 -8.50
CA GLN A 197 43.64 10.14 -8.23
C GLN A 197 43.16 9.63 -6.86
N VAL A 198 41.96 9.07 -6.83
CA VAL A 198 41.35 8.53 -5.61
C VAL A 198 42.09 7.27 -5.19
N GLU A 199 42.70 7.27 -3.99
CA GLU A 199 43.40 6.10 -3.48
C GLU A 199 42.44 5.02 -2.98
N ALA A 200 42.93 3.78 -2.87
CA ALA A 200 42.16 2.67 -2.33
C ALA A 200 41.69 2.97 -0.90
N GLY A 201 40.38 2.83 -0.66
CA GLY A 201 39.76 3.10 0.63
C GLY A 201 39.43 4.58 0.87
N GLU A 202 39.64 5.47 -0.10
CA GLU A 202 39.13 6.84 -0.04
C GLU A 202 37.74 6.97 -0.66
N LEU A 203 36.98 7.95 -0.18
CA LEU A 203 35.78 8.40 -0.85
C LEU A 203 36.16 9.40 -1.96
N PRO A 204 35.59 9.27 -3.17
CA PRO A 204 35.82 10.24 -4.24
C PRO A 204 35.32 11.63 -3.83
N CYS A 205 35.81 12.68 -4.51
CA CYS A 205 35.36 14.04 -4.26
C CYS A 205 33.94 14.29 -4.82
N LEU A 206 32.92 14.05 -4.00
CA LEU A 206 31.51 14.22 -4.36
C LEU A 206 31.07 15.67 -4.14
N ASN A 207 31.30 16.55 -5.12
CA ASN A 207 30.96 17.97 -4.97
C ASN A 207 29.44 18.26 -4.99
N ASP A 208 28.70 17.44 -5.72
CA ASP A 208 27.24 17.49 -5.84
C ASP A 208 26.61 16.24 -5.21
N TYR A 209 25.28 16.21 -5.14
CA TYR A 209 24.55 15.02 -4.73
C TYR A 209 24.65 13.92 -5.78
N VAL A 210 25.21 12.78 -5.40
CA VAL A 210 25.28 11.57 -6.24
C VAL A 210 24.62 10.38 -5.53
N PRO A 211 24.20 9.33 -6.26
CA PRO A 211 23.67 8.12 -5.64
C PRO A 211 24.67 7.46 -4.68
N ALA A 212 24.24 7.19 -3.45
CA ALA A 212 25.00 6.49 -2.40
C ALA A 212 25.53 5.10 -2.82
N PRO A 213 24.86 4.32 -3.69
CA PRO A 213 25.45 3.12 -4.28
C PRO A 213 26.86 3.29 -4.89
N THR A 214 27.22 4.51 -5.33
CA THR A 214 28.58 4.79 -5.86
C THR A 214 29.69 4.67 -4.82
N ILE A 215 29.36 4.77 -3.53
CA ILE A 215 30.32 4.67 -2.42
C ILE A 215 30.12 3.41 -1.56
N ALA A 216 29.20 2.53 -1.95
CA ALA A 216 28.83 1.35 -1.16
C ALA A 216 30.03 0.44 -0.87
N ALA A 217 30.87 0.19 -1.89
CA ALA A 217 32.04 -0.68 -1.75
C ALA A 217 33.07 -0.12 -0.76
N THR A 218 33.33 1.19 -0.78
CA THR A 218 34.25 1.86 0.16
C THR A 218 33.75 1.77 1.60
N LEU A 219 32.42 1.82 1.80
CA LEU A 219 31.80 1.70 3.12
C LEU A 219 31.55 0.23 3.55
N GLY A 220 31.81 -0.75 2.69
CA GLY A 220 31.49 -2.15 2.95
C GLY A 220 29.99 -2.44 3.06
N LEU A 221 29.15 -1.67 2.38
CA LEU A 221 27.68 -1.77 2.42
C LEU A 221 27.13 -2.46 1.17
N ASN A 222 25.96 -3.10 1.32
CA ASN A 222 25.22 -3.62 0.17
C ASN A 222 24.49 -2.46 -0.56
N PRO A 223 24.70 -2.26 -1.87
CA PRO A 223 24.02 -1.22 -2.64
C PRO A 223 22.48 -1.26 -2.53
N GLY A 224 21.89 -2.45 -2.41
CA GLY A 224 20.45 -2.63 -2.27
C GLY A 224 19.86 -2.10 -0.95
N GLN A 225 20.71 -1.77 0.04
CA GLN A 225 20.31 -1.15 1.30
C GLN A 225 20.39 0.38 1.26
N LEU A 226 20.93 0.96 0.17
CA LEU A 226 21.16 2.40 0.02
C LEU A 226 20.05 3.07 -0.80
N VAL A 227 18.81 2.65 -0.55
CA VAL A 227 17.61 3.17 -1.20
C VAL A 227 16.60 3.66 -0.15
N ASP A 228 15.77 4.61 -0.54
CA ASP A 228 14.61 5.05 0.23
C ASP A 228 13.46 4.04 0.14
N ALA A 229 12.37 4.28 0.88
CA ALA A 229 11.21 3.40 0.88
C ALA A 229 10.40 3.42 -0.43
N TRP A 230 10.72 4.34 -1.34
CA TRP A 230 10.18 4.44 -2.69
C TRP A 230 11.15 3.86 -3.74
N ASN A 231 12.14 3.09 -3.29
CA ASN A 231 13.12 2.39 -4.12
C ASN A 231 14.00 3.31 -4.99
N ARG A 232 14.22 4.56 -4.56
CA ARG A 232 15.18 5.48 -5.18
C ARG A 232 16.47 5.51 -4.36
N PRO A 233 17.63 5.70 -5.00
CA PRO A 233 18.88 5.75 -4.26
C PRO A 233 18.90 6.92 -3.28
N LEU A 234 19.40 6.66 -2.08
CA LEU A 234 19.85 7.74 -1.19
C LEU A 234 20.94 8.52 -1.91
N LEU A 235 21.01 9.82 -1.66
CA LEU A 235 21.99 10.72 -2.26
C LEU A 235 23.01 11.13 -1.22
N VAL A 236 24.25 11.32 -1.65
CA VAL A 236 25.35 11.76 -0.78
C VAL A 236 26.13 12.89 -1.43
N SER A 237 26.68 13.79 -0.61
CA SER A 237 27.57 14.86 -1.08
C SER A 237 28.62 15.21 -0.03
N GLY A 238 29.87 15.35 -0.46
CA GLY A 238 30.96 15.94 0.32
C GLY A 238 31.17 17.42 -0.01
N GLY A 239 30.22 18.06 -0.71
CA GLY A 239 30.28 19.45 -1.12
C GLY A 239 29.01 20.22 -0.80
N THR A 240 27.89 19.83 -1.40
CA THR A 240 26.57 20.42 -1.11
C THR A 240 26.13 20.03 0.30
N ASP A 241 25.64 20.99 1.09
CA ASP A 241 25.16 20.79 2.47
C ASP A 241 26.19 20.14 3.43
N ALA A 242 27.48 20.18 3.04
CA ALA A 242 28.59 19.57 3.74
C ALA A 242 29.66 20.61 4.08
N ASN A 243 30.35 20.42 5.21
CA ASN A 243 31.49 21.23 5.61
C ASN A 243 32.77 20.58 5.08
N LYS A 244 33.37 21.21 4.08
CA LYS A 244 34.61 20.74 3.43
C LYS A 244 35.82 21.64 3.66
N THR A 245 35.64 22.79 4.31
CA THR A 245 36.66 23.84 4.41
C THR A 245 37.42 23.79 5.74
N ALA A 246 36.76 23.40 6.83
CA ALA A 246 37.38 23.30 8.14
C ALA A 246 36.80 22.14 8.95
N ALA A 247 37.59 21.61 9.88
CA ALA A 247 37.10 20.62 10.86
C ALA A 247 36.02 21.23 11.79
N PRO A 248 35.01 20.46 12.23
CA PRO A 248 34.75 19.08 11.84
C PRO A 248 34.19 19.01 10.42
N TYR A 249 34.84 18.20 9.57
CA TYR A 249 34.36 17.95 8.22
C TYR A 249 33.05 17.16 8.27
N SER A 250 32.23 17.32 7.24
CA SER A 250 30.96 16.59 7.14
C SER A 250 30.68 16.09 5.74
N MET A 251 29.73 15.16 5.66
CA MET A 251 29.17 14.63 4.42
C MET A 251 27.66 14.59 4.55
N ALA A 252 26.95 15.20 3.60
CA ALA A 252 25.50 15.23 3.58
C ALA A 252 24.94 13.93 2.99
N VAL A 253 23.83 13.48 3.56
CA VAL A 253 22.98 12.38 3.09
C VAL A 253 21.59 12.93 2.87
N LYS A 254 21.01 12.68 1.69
CA LYS A 254 19.69 13.18 1.31
C LYS A 254 18.81 12.06 0.75
N ALA A 255 17.56 12.03 1.16
CA ALA A 255 16.48 11.36 0.44
C ALA A 255 15.49 12.41 -0.03
N THR A 256 14.93 12.25 -1.23
CA THR A 256 13.92 13.16 -1.79
C THR A 256 12.70 12.34 -2.05
N THR A 257 11.54 12.65 -1.47
CA THR A 257 10.23 11.99 -1.71
C THR A 257 9.77 12.07 -3.18
N PRO A 258 8.80 11.26 -3.63
CA PRO A 258 8.28 11.33 -5.00
C PRO A 258 7.69 12.70 -5.39
N TRP A 259 7.26 13.48 -4.41
CA TRP A 259 6.69 14.81 -4.58
C TRP A 259 7.66 15.96 -4.26
N GLY A 260 8.96 15.68 -4.14
CA GLY A 260 10.00 16.71 -4.05
C GLY A 260 10.37 17.19 -2.65
N ALA A 261 9.65 16.81 -1.59
CA ALA A 261 10.10 17.06 -0.21
C ALA A 261 11.40 16.29 0.07
N SER A 262 12.34 16.87 0.82
CA SER A 262 13.65 16.27 1.07
C SER A 262 13.90 16.06 2.57
N LEU A 263 14.55 14.95 2.88
CA LEU A 263 15.11 14.62 4.19
C LEU A 263 16.64 14.70 4.07
N VAL A 264 17.27 15.61 4.81
CA VAL A 264 18.73 15.79 4.81
C VAL A 264 19.28 15.51 6.21
N SER A 265 20.37 14.76 6.27
CA SER A 265 21.15 14.50 7.48
C SER A 265 22.64 14.61 7.16
N VAL A 266 23.48 14.80 8.18
CA VAL A 266 24.93 15.00 8.00
C VAL A 266 25.72 14.02 8.85
N ALA A 267 26.68 13.34 8.23
CA ALA A 267 27.74 12.62 8.92
C ALA A 267 28.85 13.60 9.29
N LEU A 268 29.43 13.46 10.47
CA LEU A 268 30.44 14.37 11.02
C LEU A 268 31.72 13.61 11.32
N GLN A 269 32.86 14.27 11.09
CA GLN A 269 34.14 13.83 11.61
C GLN A 269 34.10 13.94 13.14
N SER A 270 34.35 12.83 13.83
CA SER A 270 34.53 12.84 15.27
C SER A 270 35.87 13.47 15.64
N LEU A 271 35.85 14.44 16.56
CA LEU A 271 37.03 15.03 17.17
C LEU A 271 37.32 14.24 18.46
N HIS A 272 38.39 13.46 18.48
CA HIS A 272 38.88 12.74 19.65
C HIS A 272 40.25 13.27 20.05
#